data_AF-A0A8I3AX84-F1
#
_entry.id   AF-A0A8I3AX84-F1
#
_cell.length_a   1.000
_cell.length_b   1.000
_cell.length_c   1.000
_cell.angle_alpha   90.00
_cell.angle_beta   90.00
_cell.angle_gamma   90.00
#
_symmetry.space_group_name_H-M   'P 1'
#
loop_
_entity.id
_entity.type
_entity.pdbx_description
1 polymer ?
#
loop_
_entity_poly.entity_id
_entity_poly.type
_entity_poly.pdbx_seq_one_letter_code
_entity_poly.pdbx_strand_id
1 'polypeptide(L)'
;MFVRHSLDHGNPIIGVSIKAFKSSDGDILFGGGNDRLFAILAKGLGRPEWAADDRFATNSARVKHRDVLEKWIEDVTRTKTTQEWLDIFDGTGLPYAKVNDLMDTTQHRHAENRDTHATAFGD
;
A
#
# COMPACT_ATOMS: atom_id res chain seq x y z
N MET A 1 -12.90 -6.51 -17.35
CA MET A 1 -12.47 -7.83 -16.84
C MET A 1 -13.21 -8.07 -15.53
N PHE A 2 -14.28 -8.86 -15.57
CA PHE A 2 -15.13 -9.16 -14.41
C PHE A 2 -14.58 -10.40 -13.70
N VAL A 3 -14.30 -10.31 -12.40
CA VAL A 3 -14.05 -11.50 -11.58
C VAL A 3 -15.29 -11.76 -10.74
N ARG A 4 -15.83 -12.96 -10.94
CA ARG A 4 -17.08 -13.48 -10.39
C ARG A 4 -16.82 -14.09 -9.01
N HIS A 5 -17.79 -13.88 -8.13
CA HIS A 5 -17.98 -14.48 -6.81
C HIS A 5 -17.55 -15.96 -6.73
N SER A 6 -16.68 -16.27 -5.77
CA SER A 6 -16.64 -17.58 -5.10
C SER A 6 -16.53 -17.31 -3.61
N LEU A 7 -17.64 -17.53 -2.91
CA LEU A 7 -17.73 -17.57 -1.45
C LEU A 7 -17.40 -19.00 -1.05
N ASP A 8 -16.19 -19.23 -0.60
CA ASP A 8 -15.80 -20.46 0.09
C ASP A 8 -14.95 -20.07 1.30
N HIS A 9 -15.42 -20.49 2.48
CA HIS A 9 -14.82 -20.43 3.81
C HIS A 9 -13.63 -19.46 4.06
N GLY A 10 -13.92 -18.32 4.70
CA GLY A 10 -13.09 -17.79 5.79
C GLY A 10 -11.70 -17.24 5.48
N ASN A 11 -11.36 -16.90 4.24
CA ASN A 11 -10.13 -16.13 3.98
C ASN A 11 -10.31 -15.19 2.79
N PRO A 12 -10.51 -13.88 2.98
CA PRO A 12 -10.46 -12.97 1.84
C PRO A 12 -9.04 -13.05 1.27
N ILE A 13 -8.94 -13.36 -0.02
CA ILE A 13 -7.71 -13.27 -0.83
C ILE A 13 -7.30 -11.80 -0.89
N ILE A 14 -6.80 -11.27 0.22
CA ILE A 14 -6.17 -9.97 0.34
C ILE A 14 -4.93 -10.21 1.19
N GLY A 15 -3.91 -10.82 0.60
CA GLY A 15 -2.56 -10.74 1.15
C GLY A 15 -2.23 -9.25 1.26
N VAL A 16 -2.16 -8.70 2.48
CA VAL A 16 -1.91 -7.29 2.86
C VAL A 16 -1.77 -6.37 1.64
N SER A 17 -2.89 -6.00 1.01
CA SER A 17 -2.85 -5.16 -0.18
C SER A 17 -3.64 -3.92 0.15
N ILE A 18 -2.92 -2.93 0.69
CA ILE A 18 -3.36 -1.55 0.91
C ILE A 18 -4.03 -1.32 2.26
N LYS A 19 -3.31 -0.67 3.20
CA LYS A 19 -3.87 -0.13 4.44
C LYS A 19 -3.35 1.30 4.67
N ALA A 20 -4.25 2.15 5.17
CA ALA A 20 -3.93 3.48 5.67
C ALA A 20 -3.54 3.42 7.15
N PHE A 21 -2.50 4.16 7.51
CA PHE A 21 -1.99 4.32 8.87
C PHE A 21 -1.90 5.81 9.21
N LYS A 22 -2.18 6.14 10.46
CA LYS A 22 -2.06 7.50 10.97
C LYS A 22 -0.59 7.91 10.98
N SER A 23 -0.29 9.07 10.38
CA SER A 23 0.96 9.78 10.58
C SER A 23 0.79 10.81 11.70
N SER A 24 1.80 11.66 11.96
CA SER A 24 1.68 12.72 12.97
C SER A 24 0.71 13.84 12.58
N ASP A 25 0.47 14.05 11.29
CA ASP A 25 -0.29 15.18 10.74
C ASP A 25 -1.38 14.79 9.72
N GLY A 26 -1.59 13.48 9.51
CA GLY A 26 -2.53 12.97 8.54
C GLY A 26 -2.55 11.44 8.47
N ASP A 27 -2.65 10.92 7.25
CA ASP A 27 -2.74 9.50 6.98
C ASP A 27 -1.87 9.14 5.77
N ILE A 28 -1.11 8.06 5.90
CA ILE A 28 -0.32 7.48 4.82
C ILE A 28 -0.77 6.06 4.53
N LEU A 29 -0.84 5.73 3.26
CA LEU A 29 -1.24 4.43 2.75
C LEU A 29 -0.02 3.69 2.21
N PHE A 30 0.15 2.45 2.64
CA PHE A 30 1.14 1.51 2.12
C PHE A 30 0.47 0.36 1.39
N GLY A 31 0.95 0.06 0.19
CA GLY A 31 0.52 -1.06 -0.63
C GLY A 31 1.63 -2.08 -0.83
N GLY A 32 1.26 -3.35 -1.06
CA GLY A 32 2.21 -4.40 -1.39
C GLY A 32 2.21 -5.58 -0.42
N GLY A 33 1.55 -6.67 -0.81
CA GLY A 33 1.34 -7.83 0.07
C GLY A 33 2.41 -8.92 0.03
N ASN A 34 3.45 -8.78 -0.78
CA ASN A 34 4.51 -9.79 -0.89
C ASN A 34 5.68 -9.52 0.06
N ASP A 35 6.48 -10.56 0.32
CA ASP A 35 7.57 -10.53 1.31
C ASP A 35 8.67 -9.51 0.94
N ARG A 36 8.92 -9.31 -0.36
CA ARG A 36 9.86 -8.30 -0.84
C ARG A 36 9.40 -6.88 -0.49
N LEU A 37 8.14 -6.55 -0.74
CA LEU A 37 7.57 -5.23 -0.44
C LEU A 37 7.50 -5.01 1.07
N PHE A 38 7.19 -6.04 1.85
CA PHE A 38 7.24 -5.97 3.30
C PHE A 38 8.65 -5.66 3.83
N ALA A 39 9.69 -6.27 3.25
CA ALA A 39 11.07 -5.96 3.63
C ALA A 39 11.46 -4.49 3.34
N ILE A 40 10.97 -3.93 2.22
CA ILE A 40 11.17 -2.51 1.90
C ILE A 40 10.44 -1.62 2.91
N LEU A 41 9.19 -1.94 3.23
CA LEU A 41 8.40 -1.23 4.25
C LEU A 41 9.11 -1.26 5.61
N ALA A 42 9.49 -2.44 6.09
CA ALA A 42 10.18 -2.63 7.35
C ALA A 42 11.48 -1.82 7.43
N LYS A 43 12.27 -1.80 6.33
CA LYS A 43 13.47 -0.98 6.23
C LYS A 43 13.16 0.52 6.30
N GLY A 44 12.16 1.00 5.55
CA GLY A 44 11.76 2.42 5.56
C GLY A 44 11.20 2.88 6.90
N LEU A 45 10.52 2.00 7.63
CA LEU A 45 10.07 2.23 9.01
C LEU A 45 11.21 2.18 10.04
N GLY A 46 12.46 1.92 9.62
CA GLY A 46 13.61 1.82 10.52
C GLY A 46 13.56 0.56 11.41
N ARG A 47 12.92 -0.50 10.93
CA ARG A 47 12.73 -1.79 11.61
C ARG A 47 13.02 -2.97 10.67
N PRO A 48 14.19 -3.02 10.01
CA PRO A 48 14.52 -4.07 9.04
C PRO A 48 14.42 -5.49 9.63
N GLU A 49 14.61 -5.63 10.94
CA GLU A 49 14.49 -6.90 11.67
C GLU A 49 13.09 -7.51 11.61
N TRP A 50 12.03 -6.72 11.38
CA TRP A 50 10.67 -7.25 11.25
C TRP A 50 10.52 -8.19 10.06
N ALA A 51 11.28 -7.99 8.99
CA ALA A 51 11.28 -8.88 7.82
C ALA A 51 11.87 -10.27 8.12
N ALA A 52 12.63 -10.40 9.20
CA ALA A 52 13.22 -11.67 9.65
C ALA A 52 12.50 -12.25 10.87
N ASP A 53 11.53 -11.53 11.46
CA ASP A 53 10.72 -12.03 12.57
C ASP A 53 9.78 -13.14 12.06
N ASP A 54 9.80 -14.31 12.70
CA ASP A 54 8.98 -15.46 12.30
C ASP A 54 7.49 -15.14 12.20
N ARG A 55 7.01 -14.13 12.94
CA ARG A 55 5.62 -13.68 12.88
C ARG A 55 5.28 -12.91 11.62
N PHE A 56 6.28 -12.36 10.91
CA PHE A 56 6.07 -11.46 9.78
C PHE A 56 6.90 -11.77 8.52
N ALA A 57 7.84 -12.72 8.61
CA ALA A 57 8.75 -13.06 7.51
C ALA A 57 8.02 -13.52 6.23
N THR A 58 6.90 -14.23 6.38
CA THR A 58 6.08 -14.70 5.25
C THR A 58 4.72 -14.01 5.23
N ASN A 59 4.12 -13.89 4.06
CA ASN A 59 2.77 -13.33 3.93
C ASN A 59 1.75 -14.09 4.78
N SER A 60 1.81 -15.41 4.83
CA SER A 60 0.91 -16.23 5.66
C SER A 60 1.08 -15.92 7.15
N ALA A 61 2.32 -15.72 7.61
CA ALA A 61 2.59 -15.31 8.99
C ALA A 61 2.03 -13.90 9.27
N ARG A 62 2.24 -12.94 8.35
CA ARG A 62 1.67 -11.58 8.48
C ARG A 62 0.15 -11.58 8.53
N VAL A 63 -0.52 -12.43 7.75
CA VAL A 63 -1.99 -12.56 7.82
C VAL A 63 -2.43 -13.09 9.19
N LYS A 64 -1.72 -14.08 9.73
CA LYS A 64 -2.02 -14.65 11.06
C LYS A 64 -1.75 -13.67 12.20
N HIS A 65 -0.76 -12.80 12.07
CA HIS A 65 -0.32 -11.84 13.08
C HIS A 65 -0.67 -10.39 12.72
N ARG A 66 -1.70 -10.21 11.89
CA ARG A 66 -2.07 -8.92 11.27
C ARG A 66 -2.26 -7.82 12.29
N ASP A 67 -3.07 -8.05 13.31
CA ASP A 67 -3.42 -7.03 14.29
C ASP A 67 -2.19 -6.52 15.05
N VAL A 68 -1.25 -7.43 15.35
CA VAL A 68 0.02 -7.09 16.00
C VAL A 68 0.90 -6.27 15.07
N LEU A 69 1.05 -6.71 13.81
CA LEU A 69 1.86 -6.02 12.82
C LEU A 69 1.32 -4.62 12.53
N GLU A 70 0.02 -4.50 12.33
CA GLU A 70 -0.63 -3.23 12.01
C GLU A 70 -0.49 -2.24 13.17
N LYS A 71 -0.61 -2.69 14.42
CA LYS A 71 -0.35 -1.85 15.58
C LYS A 71 1.09 -1.35 15.61
N TRP A 72 2.06 -2.21 15.31
CA TRP A 72 3.47 -1.84 15.29
C TRP A 72 3.79 -0.82 14.19
N ILE A 73 3.24 -1.02 12.99
CA ILE A 73 3.38 -0.07 11.90
C ILE A 73 2.77 1.28 12.31
N GLU A 74 1.57 1.27 12.88
CA GLU A 74 0.89 2.50 13.31
C GLU A 74 1.65 3.25 14.41
N ASP A 75 2.19 2.52 15.39
CA ASP A 75 3.02 3.10 16.47
C ASP A 75 4.25 3.82 15.88
N VAL A 76 4.83 3.31 14.79
CA VAL A 76 5.95 3.95 14.08
C VAL A 76 5.48 5.10 13.19
N THR A 77 4.44 4.92 12.38
CA THR A 77 4.02 5.94 11.40
C THR A 77 3.59 7.24 12.07
N ARG A 78 3.07 7.19 13.29
CA ARG A 78 2.71 8.37 14.08
C ARG A 78 3.89 9.26 14.48
N THR A 79 5.13 8.78 14.32
CA THR A 79 6.34 9.52 14.74
C THR A 79 6.83 10.56 13.72
N LYS A 80 6.31 10.54 12.50
CA LYS A 80 6.69 11.48 11.43
C LYS A 80 5.46 12.00 10.70
N THR A 81 5.63 13.15 10.05
CA THR A 81 4.64 13.73 9.17
C THR A 81 4.41 12.85 7.94
N THR A 82 3.26 13.03 7.31
CA THR A 82 2.91 12.36 6.07
C THR A 82 3.98 12.64 5.00
N GLN A 83 4.42 13.88 4.87
CA GLN A 83 5.44 14.26 3.88
C GLN A 83 6.78 13.58 4.13
N GLU A 84 7.26 13.53 5.38
CA GLU A 84 8.50 12.82 5.71
C GLU A 84 8.43 11.34 5.32
N TRP A 85 7.27 10.68 5.50
CA TRP A 85 7.12 9.31 5.03
C TRP A 85 7.10 9.20 3.51
N LEU A 86 6.43 10.12 2.80
CA LEU A 86 6.46 10.15 1.33
C LEU A 86 7.90 10.24 0.82
N ASP A 87 8.73 11.09 1.44
CA ASP A 87 10.12 11.28 1.09
C ASP A 87 10.97 10.04 1.39
N ILE A 88 10.70 9.35 2.51
CA ILE A 88 11.40 8.10 2.89
C ILE A 88 11.15 6.98 1.88
N PHE A 89 9.92 6.88 1.36
CA PHE A 89 9.53 5.80 0.47
C PHE A 89 9.72 6.12 -1.02
N ASP A 90 10.09 7.37 -1.36
CA ASP A 90 10.38 7.77 -2.74
C ASP A 90 11.52 6.97 -3.37
N GLY A 91 11.29 6.54 -4.61
CA GLY A 91 12.22 5.70 -5.36
C GLY A 91 12.44 4.28 -4.82
N THR A 92 11.81 3.87 -3.71
CA THR A 92 12.02 2.54 -3.12
C THR A 92 11.36 1.39 -3.90
N GLY A 93 10.39 1.72 -4.77
CA GLY A 93 9.56 0.76 -5.49
C GLY A 93 8.42 0.17 -4.65
N LEU A 94 8.27 0.59 -3.39
CA LEU A 94 7.06 0.33 -2.60
C LEU A 94 5.91 1.20 -3.14
N PRO A 95 4.70 0.65 -3.34
CA PRO A 95 3.52 1.49 -3.55
C PRO A 95 3.10 2.22 -2.27
N TYR A 96 2.99 3.55 -2.30
CA TYR A 96 2.52 4.35 -1.17
C TYR A 96 1.81 5.62 -1.66
N ALA A 97 0.95 6.20 -0.81
CA ALA A 97 0.27 7.46 -1.11
C ALA A 97 -0.16 8.18 0.17
N LYS A 98 -0.23 9.52 0.12
CA LYS A 98 -0.98 10.29 1.11
C LYS A 98 -2.46 9.98 0.95
N VAL A 99 -3.16 9.73 2.05
CA VAL A 99 -4.63 9.69 2.05
C VAL A 99 -5.09 11.13 2.13
N ASN A 100 -5.45 11.71 0.98
CA ASN A 100 -6.25 12.93 1.01
C ASN A 100 -7.63 12.53 1.49
N ASP A 101 -8.15 13.25 2.48
CA ASP A 101 -9.52 13.14 2.96
C ASP A 101 -10.41 13.06 1.71
N LEU A 102 -11.14 11.96 1.53
CA LEU A 102 -12.01 11.76 0.36
C LEU A 102 -13.14 12.81 0.30
N MET A 103 -13.15 13.77 1.22
CA MET A 103 -13.95 14.99 1.21
C MET A 103 -13.38 16.14 0.36
N ASP A 104 -12.20 15.99 -0.27
CA ASP A 104 -11.71 16.96 -1.27
C ASP A 104 -11.70 16.37 -2.70
N THR A 105 -12.69 15.54 -3.02
CA THR A 105 -12.97 15.10 -4.39
C THR A 105 -13.79 16.13 -5.17
N THR A 106 -13.36 17.38 -5.17
CA THR A 106 -13.73 18.33 -6.23
C THR A 106 -12.48 18.97 -6.77
N GLN A 107 -12.18 18.61 -8.02
CA GLN A 107 -11.15 19.19 -8.89
C GLN A 107 -9.74 18.63 -8.68
N HIS A 108 -9.39 17.61 -9.46
CA HIS A 108 -8.29 17.70 -10.43
C HIS A 108 -8.22 16.44 -11.33
N ARG A 109 -8.54 16.67 -12.62
CA ARG A 109 -8.20 15.88 -13.83
C ARG A 109 -8.33 14.35 -13.75
N HIS A 110 -9.44 13.86 -14.30
CA HIS A 110 -9.46 12.56 -14.97
C HIS A 110 -8.23 12.45 -15.88
N ALA A 111 -7.49 11.36 -15.73
CA ALA A 111 -6.47 10.91 -16.65
C ALA A 111 -7.01 11.03 -18.09
N GLU A 112 -6.38 11.90 -18.87
CA GLU A 112 -6.64 12.04 -20.29
C GLU A 112 -6.41 10.66 -20.94
N ASN A 113 -7.48 10.09 -21.48
CA ASN A 113 -7.44 9.07 -22.52
C ASN A 113 -6.44 9.50 -23.59
N ARG A 114 -5.31 8.81 -23.66
CA ARG A 114 -4.47 8.79 -24.87
C ARG A 114 -4.29 7.35 -25.32
N ASP A 115 -5.40 6.78 -25.79
CA ASP A 115 -5.34 5.75 -26.81
C ASP A 115 -5.87 6.38 -28.10
N THR A 116 -4.98 7.07 -28.81
CA THR A 116 -5.16 7.36 -30.23
C THR A 116 -4.26 6.39 -30.98
N HIS A 117 -4.74 5.16 -31.18
CA HIS A 117 -4.24 4.32 -32.26
C HIS A 117 -4.63 4.96 -33.59
N ALA A 118 -3.61 5.44 -34.30
CA ALA A 118 -3.70 5.81 -35.70
C ALA A 118 -3.68 4.54 -36.56
N THR A 119 -4.57 4.46 -37.55
CA THR A 119 -4.23 3.87 -38.85
C THR A 119 -5.12 4.46 -39.93
N ALA A 120 -4.46 5.12 -40.89
CA ALA A 120 -5.01 5.62 -42.14
C ALA A 120 -5.28 4.48 -43.13
N PHE A 121 -6.17 4.71 -44.11
CA PHE A 121 -6.15 4.35 -45.55
C PHE A 121 -7.52 4.84 -46.07
N GLY A 122 -7.68 5.68 -47.10
CA GLY A 122 -6.91 5.80 -48.33
C GLY A 122 -7.74 5.18 -49.46
N ASP A 123 -8.28 6.04 -50.34
CA ASP A 123 -9.07 5.82 -51.57
C ASP A 123 -10.57 5.47 -51.47
#